data_AF-A0A1I7Y9Z0-F1
#
_entry.id   AF-A0A1I7Y9Z0-F1
#
_cell.length_a   1.000
_cell.length_b   1.000
_cell.length_c   1.000
_cell.angle_alpha   90.00
_cell.angle_beta   90.00
_cell.angle_gamma   90.00
#
_symmetry.space_group_name_H-M   'P 1'
#
loop_
_entity.id
_entity.type
_entity.pdbx_description
1 polymer ?
#
loop_
_entity_poly.entity_id
_entity_poly.type
_entity_poly.pdbx_seq_one_letter_code
_entity_poly.pdbx_strand_id
1 'polypeptide(L)'
;MQQPWFARIHDIQRILELTAHLEKSGEVSSPRLTDLRNILQSPFFHAVREVYEHVYTVDDSFDQISPAAAAKATVAAFAAAEGHSHPRIVDLAKTDQGLGFNVMGGREQNSPIYISRIIPGGVADREASLKRGDQLLAVNGVSVERESHEKAVELLKSAQGRVKLVVRYTPKLLDEMEKRFERQRSRIHQQSPEAFIKP
;
A
#
# COMPACT_ATOMS: atom_id res chain seq x y z
N MET A 1 -32.93 33.20 4.09
CA MET A 1 -33.20 32.01 3.25
C MET A 1 -32.02 31.82 2.33
N GLN A 2 -31.07 30.96 2.72
CA GLN A 2 -29.87 30.66 1.95
C GLN A 2 -30.22 29.54 0.96
N GLN A 3 -30.01 29.81 -0.33
CA GLN A 3 -30.22 28.86 -1.42
C GLN A 3 -29.22 27.70 -1.28
N PRO A 4 -29.67 26.42 -1.33
CA PRO A 4 -28.78 25.26 -1.24
C PRO A 4 -27.79 25.22 -2.41
N TRP A 5 -26.55 24.80 -2.16
CA TRP A 5 -25.48 24.68 -3.14
C TRP A 5 -25.68 23.48 -4.10
N PHE A 6 -26.86 23.40 -4.72
CA PHE A 6 -27.19 22.50 -5.82
C PHE A 6 -26.04 22.52 -6.85
N ALA A 7 -25.16 21.53 -6.97
CA ALA A 7 -25.31 20.10 -7.25
C ALA A 7 -24.97 19.76 -8.72
N ARG A 8 -24.06 18.79 -8.85
CA ARG A 8 -23.91 17.78 -9.92
C ARG A 8 -23.04 18.17 -11.13
N ILE A 9 -21.97 17.40 -11.33
CA ILE A 9 -21.13 17.28 -12.55
C ILE A 9 -20.24 18.50 -12.89
N HIS A 10 -20.74 19.72 -12.75
CA HIS A 10 -20.02 20.92 -13.20
C HIS A 10 -18.77 21.27 -12.37
N ASP A 11 -18.70 20.87 -11.09
CA ASP A 11 -17.58 21.24 -10.22
C ASP A 11 -16.28 20.53 -10.58
N ILE A 12 -16.33 19.26 -10.99
CA ILE A 12 -15.11 18.51 -11.37
C ILE A 12 -14.57 19.02 -12.70
N GLN A 13 -15.45 19.24 -13.68
CA GLN A 13 -15.06 19.86 -14.95
C GLN A 13 -14.45 21.25 -14.71
N ARG A 14 -15.06 22.04 -13.83
CA ARG A 14 -14.55 23.37 -13.45
C ARG A 14 -13.22 23.30 -12.72
N ILE A 15 -12.99 22.30 -11.84
CA ILE A 15 -11.70 22.08 -11.19
C ILE A 15 -10.62 21.63 -12.20
N LEU A 16 -10.97 20.80 -13.18
CA LEU A 16 -10.07 20.40 -14.27
C LEU A 16 -9.69 21.59 -15.16
N GLU A 17 -10.65 22.46 -15.48
CA GLU A 17 -10.41 23.70 -16.22
C GLU A 17 -9.54 24.68 -15.42
N LEU A 18 -9.79 24.84 -14.12
CA LEU A 18 -9.01 25.69 -13.22
C LEU A 18 -7.57 25.18 -13.06
N THR A 19 -7.37 23.88 -12.90
CA THR A 19 -6.02 23.28 -12.82
C THR A 19 -5.24 23.49 -14.12
N ALA A 20 -5.88 23.37 -15.28
CA ALA A 20 -5.25 23.69 -16.57
C ALA A 20 -4.92 25.19 -16.71
N HIS A 21 -5.73 26.08 -16.13
CA HIS A 21 -5.48 27.51 -16.13
C HIS A 21 -4.29 27.88 -15.23
N LEU A 22 -4.22 27.31 -14.02
CA LEU A 22 -3.12 27.50 -13.07
C LEU A 22 -1.78 26.95 -13.58
N GLU A 23 -1.82 25.87 -14.37
CA GLU A 23 -0.64 25.33 -15.06
C GLU A 23 -0.13 26.30 -16.13
N LYS A 24 -1.03 27.00 -16.83
CA LYS A 24 -0.69 28.02 -17.83
C LYS A 24 -0.23 29.35 -17.22
N SER A 25 -0.73 29.73 -16.04
CA SER A 25 -0.32 30.96 -15.36
C SER A 25 1.05 30.83 -14.67
N GLY A 26 1.53 29.60 -14.45
CA GLY A 26 2.82 29.31 -13.81
C GLY A 26 2.86 29.57 -12.31
N GLU A 27 1.72 29.91 -11.70
CA GLU A 27 1.60 30.24 -10.27
C GLU A 27 1.76 29.01 -9.36
N VAL A 28 1.52 27.81 -9.89
CA VAL A 28 1.55 26.55 -9.13
C VAL A 28 2.39 25.49 -9.85
N SER A 29 3.16 24.73 -9.07
CA SER A 29 4.05 23.68 -9.57
C SER A 29 3.27 22.59 -10.36
N SER A 30 3.59 22.44 -11.65
CA SER A 30 2.97 21.50 -12.60
C SER A 30 2.85 20.03 -12.11
N PRO A 31 3.82 19.45 -11.37
CA PRO A 31 3.69 18.10 -10.83
C PRO A 31 2.45 17.93 -9.94
N ARG A 32 2.16 18.90 -9.06
CA ARG A 32 1.02 18.83 -8.14
C ARG A 32 -0.32 18.95 -8.86
N LEU A 33 -0.38 19.77 -9.90
CA LEU A 33 -1.58 19.92 -10.74
C LEU A 33 -1.82 18.67 -11.59
N THR A 34 -0.75 18.05 -12.07
CA THR A 34 -0.82 16.78 -12.81
C THR A 34 -1.30 15.64 -11.92
N ASP A 35 -0.77 15.52 -10.71
CA ASP A 35 -1.22 14.52 -9.73
C ASP A 35 -2.70 14.70 -9.39
N LEU A 36 -3.14 15.95 -9.15
CA LEU A 36 -4.53 16.25 -8.84
C LEU A 36 -5.46 15.92 -10.02
N ARG A 37 -5.07 16.25 -11.25
CA ARG A 37 -5.81 15.90 -12.47
C ARG A 37 -5.95 14.38 -12.62
N ASN A 38 -4.85 13.65 -12.43
CA ASN A 38 -4.83 12.20 -12.49
C ASN A 38 -5.76 11.57 -11.43
N ILE A 39 -5.82 12.14 -10.23
CA ILE A 39 -6.73 11.69 -9.17
C ILE A 39 -8.19 11.97 -9.55
N LEU A 40 -8.52 13.18 -9.99
CA LEU A 40 -9.90 13.58 -10.33
C LEU A 40 -10.47 12.84 -11.55
N GLN A 41 -9.60 12.40 -12.46
CA GLN A 41 -9.98 11.61 -13.63
C GLN A 41 -9.82 10.09 -13.39
N SER A 42 -9.39 9.69 -12.19
CA SER A 42 -9.15 8.28 -11.91
C SER A 42 -10.46 7.49 -11.84
N PRO A 43 -10.46 6.21 -12.28
CA PRO A 43 -11.57 5.30 -12.05
C PRO A 43 -11.98 5.22 -10.58
N PHE A 44 -11.01 5.34 -9.66
CA PHE A 44 -11.23 5.41 -8.22
C PHE A 44 -12.13 6.59 -7.80
N PHE A 45 -11.78 7.81 -8.20
CA PHE A 45 -12.57 8.99 -7.84
C PHE A 45 -13.98 8.94 -8.43
N HIS A 46 -14.12 8.42 -9.65
CA HIS A 46 -15.43 8.24 -10.28
C HIS A 46 -16.31 7.21 -9.55
N ALA A 47 -15.76 6.08 -9.09
CA ALA A 47 -16.49 5.08 -8.33
C ALA A 47 -16.92 5.59 -6.94
N VAL A 48 -16.04 6.33 -6.24
CA VAL A 48 -16.37 6.99 -4.96
C VAL A 48 -17.49 8.02 -5.15
N ARG A 49 -17.41 8.83 -6.22
CA ARG A 49 -18.44 9.81 -6.58
C ARG A 49 -19.78 9.14 -6.87
N GLU A 50 -19.78 8.06 -7.63
CA GLU A 50 -21.01 7.33 -8.01
C GLU A 50 -21.76 6.84 -6.78
N VAL A 51 -21.05 6.28 -5.79
CA VAL A 51 -21.65 5.87 -4.52
C VAL A 51 -22.11 7.06 -3.70
N TYR A 52 -21.31 8.12 -3.63
CA TYR A 52 -21.71 9.34 -2.90
C TYR A 52 -22.99 9.94 -3.48
N GLU A 53 -23.11 10.00 -4.81
CA GLU A 53 -24.30 10.47 -5.50
C GLU A 53 -25.51 9.55 -5.26
N HIS A 54 -25.33 8.23 -5.21
CA HIS A 54 -26.41 7.29 -4.88
C HIS A 54 -26.88 7.35 -3.43
N VAL A 55 -25.98 7.59 -2.46
CA VAL A 55 -26.32 7.69 -1.03
C VAL A 55 -27.09 8.98 -0.72
N TYR A 56 -26.88 10.04 -1.50
CA TYR A 56 -27.49 11.35 -1.28
C TYR A 56 -28.63 11.70 -2.25
N THR A 57 -29.11 10.76 -3.08
CA THR A 57 -30.20 11.02 -4.05
C THR A 57 -31.56 10.42 -3.71
N VAL A 58 -31.74 9.77 -2.55
CA VAL A 58 -33.05 9.20 -2.19
C VAL A 58 -33.41 9.58 -0.76
N ASP A 59 -34.35 10.52 -0.66
CA ASP A 59 -35.33 10.81 0.40
C ASP A 59 -34.90 10.74 1.89
N ASP A 60 -35.47 11.64 2.71
CA ASP A 60 -35.19 11.89 4.13
C ASP A 60 -35.53 10.71 5.10
N SER A 61 -35.62 9.49 4.58
CA SER A 61 -36.05 8.29 5.31
C SER A 61 -34.95 7.21 5.33
N PHE A 62 -33.74 7.56 5.78
CA PHE A 62 -32.67 6.60 6.09
C PHE A 62 -32.65 6.29 7.58
N ASP A 63 -33.71 5.68 8.11
CA ASP A 63 -33.79 5.48 9.56
C ASP A 63 -32.82 4.40 10.09
N GLN A 64 -32.03 3.71 9.24
CA GLN A 64 -31.13 2.64 9.73
C GLN A 64 -29.76 2.48 9.05
N ILE A 65 -29.37 3.24 8.02
CA ILE A 65 -28.01 3.15 7.47
C ILE A 65 -27.39 4.54 7.42
N SER A 66 -26.41 4.79 8.29
CA SER A 66 -25.74 6.08 8.28
C SER A 66 -24.92 6.25 6.99
N PRO A 67 -24.87 7.46 6.40
CA PRO A 67 -24.02 7.76 5.25
C PRO A 67 -22.55 7.32 5.43
N ALA A 68 -22.08 7.28 6.68
CA ALA A 68 -20.75 6.79 7.02
C ALA A 68 -20.60 5.27 6.86
N ALA A 69 -21.65 4.48 7.04
CA ALA A 69 -21.63 3.03 6.84
C ALA A 69 -21.55 2.67 5.35
N ALA A 70 -22.32 3.36 4.49
CA ALA A 70 -22.26 3.18 3.04
C ALA A 70 -20.90 3.61 2.45
N ALA A 71 -20.38 4.76 2.88
CA ALA A 71 -19.04 5.21 2.48
C ALA A 71 -17.94 4.22 2.94
N LYS A 72 -18.01 3.74 4.18
CA LYS A 72 -17.08 2.71 4.69
C LYS A 72 -17.19 1.40 3.91
N ALA A 73 -18.40 0.95 3.57
CA ALA A 73 -18.63 -0.28 2.81
C ALA A 73 -18.08 -0.17 1.39
N THR A 74 -18.24 0.98 0.72
CA THR A 74 -17.68 1.22 -0.62
C THR A 74 -16.16 1.29 -0.60
N VAL A 75 -15.57 2.01 0.37
CA VAL A 75 -14.12 2.04 0.55
C VAL A 75 -13.59 0.64 0.84
N ALA A 76 -14.28 -0.16 1.66
CA ALA A 76 -13.89 -1.53 1.96
C ALA A 76 -14.03 -2.47 0.74
N ALA A 77 -15.14 -2.40 0.01
CA ALA A 77 -15.38 -3.20 -1.19
C ALA A 77 -14.38 -2.86 -2.30
N PHE A 78 -14.00 -1.59 -2.44
CA PHE A 78 -13.03 -1.15 -3.42
C PHE A 78 -11.58 -1.48 -3.01
N ALA A 79 -11.22 -1.33 -1.73
CA ALA A 79 -9.95 -1.81 -1.18
C ALA A 79 -9.79 -3.34 -1.35
N ALA A 80 -10.91 -4.07 -1.31
CA ALA A 80 -10.96 -5.49 -1.64
C ALA A 80 -10.85 -5.75 -3.16
N ALA A 81 -11.44 -4.91 -4.01
CA ALA A 81 -11.45 -5.05 -5.47
C ALA A 81 -10.13 -4.68 -6.16
N GLU A 82 -9.39 -3.68 -5.66
CA GLU A 82 -8.08 -3.29 -6.22
C GLU A 82 -6.90 -4.15 -5.75
N GLY A 83 -7.18 -5.27 -5.07
CA GLY A 83 -6.21 -6.31 -4.79
C GLY A 83 -4.99 -5.80 -4.03
N HIS A 84 -5.16 -5.36 -2.78
CA HIS A 84 -4.07 -5.07 -1.83
C HIS A 84 -2.95 -4.11 -2.33
N SER A 85 -3.14 -3.43 -3.46
CA SER A 85 -2.16 -2.54 -4.10
C SER A 85 -1.93 -1.24 -3.34
N HIS A 86 -2.80 -0.94 -2.38
CA HIS A 86 -2.73 0.21 -1.48
C HIS A 86 -2.10 -0.16 -0.12
N PRO A 87 -1.41 0.79 0.55
CA PRO A 87 -0.94 0.60 1.91
C PRO A 87 -2.10 0.22 2.84
N ARG A 88 -1.93 -0.86 3.59
CA ARG A 88 -2.88 -1.35 4.59
C ARG A 88 -2.17 -1.62 5.91
N ILE A 89 -2.94 -1.56 6.99
CA ILE A 89 -2.45 -1.91 8.32
C ILE A 89 -2.76 -3.38 8.58
N VAL A 90 -1.74 -4.11 9.01
CA VAL A 90 -1.82 -5.49 9.49
C VAL A 90 -1.41 -5.49 10.95
N ASP A 91 -2.22 -6.07 11.83
CA ASP A 91 -1.98 -6.06 13.27
C ASP A 91 -1.88 -7.50 13.76
N LEU A 92 -0.67 -7.94 14.11
CA LEU A 92 -0.37 -9.33 14.49
C LEU A 92 -0.02 -9.44 15.97
N ALA A 93 -0.53 -10.47 16.64
CA ALA A 93 -0.10 -10.79 18.01
C ALA A 93 1.20 -11.60 18.00
N LYS A 94 2.32 -10.99 18.38
CA LYS A 94 3.62 -11.67 18.41
C LYS A 94 3.66 -12.74 19.49
N THR A 95 4.15 -13.91 19.11
CA THR A 95 4.34 -15.07 20.00
C THR A 95 5.83 -15.28 20.30
N ASP A 96 6.14 -16.24 21.17
CA ASP A 96 7.52 -16.66 21.44
C ASP A 96 8.23 -17.20 20.19
N GLN A 97 7.47 -17.72 19.22
CA GLN A 97 7.97 -18.14 17.90
C GLN A 97 8.07 -16.99 16.89
N GLY A 98 7.75 -15.76 17.30
CA GLY A 98 7.76 -14.56 16.47
C GLY A 98 6.44 -14.33 15.73
N LEU A 99 6.55 -13.67 14.56
CA LEU A 99 5.42 -13.23 13.74
C LEU A 99 5.06 -14.19 12.58
N GLY A 100 5.89 -15.21 12.32
CA GLY A 100 5.57 -16.25 11.33
C GLY A 100 5.80 -15.86 9.86
N PHE A 101 6.77 -14.99 9.56
CA PHE A 101 7.16 -14.65 8.19
C PHE A 101 8.66 -14.32 8.08
N ASN A 102 9.19 -14.39 6.86
CA ASN A 102 10.54 -13.95 6.53
C ASN A 102 10.52 -12.66 5.72
N VAL A 103 11.56 -11.86 5.91
CA VAL A 103 11.80 -10.64 5.13
C VAL A 103 13.01 -10.78 4.22
N MET A 104 13.07 -9.99 3.16
CA MET A 104 14.24 -9.84 2.28
C MET A 104 14.36 -8.39 1.78
N GLY A 105 15.45 -8.11 1.06
CA GLY A 105 15.79 -6.77 0.59
C GLY A 105 16.35 -5.89 1.70
N GLY A 106 16.45 -4.60 1.46
CA GLY A 106 17.12 -3.63 2.32
C GLY A 106 17.90 -2.60 1.51
N ARG A 107 18.18 -1.46 2.16
CA ARG A 107 18.93 -0.34 1.55
C ARG A 107 20.27 -0.78 0.97
N GLU A 108 21.00 -1.66 1.65
CA GLU A 108 22.29 -2.17 1.20
C GLU A 108 22.23 -2.97 -0.11
N GLN A 109 21.04 -3.46 -0.47
CA GLN A 109 20.76 -4.16 -1.72
C GLN A 109 20.03 -3.27 -2.75
N ASN A 110 19.94 -1.95 -2.51
CA ASN A 110 19.14 -1.01 -3.28
C ASN A 110 17.73 -1.57 -3.56
N SER A 111 17.07 -2.00 -2.48
CA SER A 111 15.75 -2.64 -2.56
C SER A 111 14.90 -2.36 -1.32
N PRO A 112 13.57 -2.27 -1.46
CA PRO A 112 12.68 -2.20 -0.32
C PRO A 112 12.70 -3.48 0.51
N ILE A 113 12.17 -3.41 1.74
CA ILE A 113 11.92 -4.59 2.57
C ILE A 113 10.64 -5.29 2.10
N TYR A 114 10.72 -6.58 1.84
CA TYR A 114 9.60 -7.42 1.39
C TYR A 114 9.39 -8.63 2.27
N ILE A 115 8.13 -9.06 2.39
CA ILE A 115 7.74 -10.36 2.92
C ILE A 115 8.01 -11.41 1.84
N SER A 116 9.07 -12.20 2.02
CA SER A 116 9.50 -13.22 1.06
C SER A 116 8.81 -14.57 1.26
N ARG A 117 8.41 -14.87 2.50
CA ARG A 117 7.77 -16.13 2.87
C ARG A 117 6.83 -15.95 4.06
N ILE A 118 5.68 -16.59 3.99
CA ILE A 118 4.80 -16.83 5.14
C ILE A 118 5.11 -18.23 5.68
N ILE A 119 5.29 -18.35 6.99
CA ILE A 119 5.60 -19.63 7.64
C ILE A 119 4.28 -20.38 7.88
N PRO A 120 4.09 -21.57 7.29
CA PRO A 120 2.87 -22.36 7.50
C PRO A 120 2.60 -22.62 8.98
N GLY A 121 1.36 -22.36 9.41
CA GLY A 121 0.96 -22.48 10.81
C GLY A 121 1.55 -21.41 11.73
N GLY A 122 2.26 -20.40 11.22
CA GLY A 122 2.72 -19.23 11.98
C GLY A 122 1.61 -18.20 12.21
N VAL A 123 1.88 -17.15 13.00
CA VAL A 123 0.91 -16.09 13.31
C VAL A 123 0.37 -15.43 12.04
N ALA A 124 1.27 -14.99 11.15
CA ALA A 124 0.91 -14.36 9.88
C ALA A 124 0.07 -15.26 8.95
N ASP A 125 0.26 -16.58 9.01
CA ASP A 125 -0.51 -17.55 8.23
C ASP A 125 -1.92 -17.75 8.80
N ARG A 126 -2.02 -17.96 10.13
CA ARG A 126 -3.30 -18.20 10.81
C ARG A 126 -4.25 -17.00 10.73
N GLU A 127 -3.71 -15.78 10.82
CA GLU A 127 -4.52 -14.57 10.70
C GLU A 127 -4.79 -14.17 9.23
N ALA A 128 -4.12 -14.80 8.26
CA ALA A 128 -4.25 -14.61 6.82
C ALA A 128 -4.19 -13.14 6.33
N SER A 129 -3.64 -12.24 7.15
CA SER A 129 -3.63 -10.80 6.94
C SER A 129 -2.38 -10.32 6.16
N LEU A 130 -1.33 -11.14 6.15
CA LEU A 130 -0.06 -10.90 5.48
C LEU A 130 0.19 -11.93 4.38
N LYS A 131 0.80 -11.52 3.26
CA LYS A 131 1.04 -12.37 2.10
C LYS A 131 2.48 -12.23 1.59
N ARG A 132 3.02 -13.29 0.97
CA ARG A 132 4.25 -13.18 0.18
C ARG A 132 4.04 -12.13 -0.92
N GLY A 133 4.99 -11.21 -1.06
CA GLY A 133 4.89 -10.10 -2.02
C GLY A 133 4.39 -8.80 -1.41
N ASP A 134 4.07 -8.78 -0.11
CA ASP A 134 3.89 -7.53 0.62
C ASP A 134 5.23 -6.81 0.79
N GLN A 135 5.29 -5.55 0.37
CA GLN A 135 6.32 -4.59 0.76
C GLN A 135 6.02 -4.11 2.18
N LEU A 136 7.01 -4.16 3.08
CA LEU A 136 6.92 -3.58 4.41
C LEU A 136 7.29 -2.09 4.35
N LEU A 137 6.36 -1.24 4.79
CA LEU A 137 6.50 0.22 4.79
C LEU A 137 6.83 0.74 6.18
N ALA A 138 6.19 0.20 7.23
CA ALA A 138 6.45 0.60 8.61
C ALA A 138 6.18 -0.52 9.63
N VAL A 139 6.85 -0.43 10.78
CA VAL A 139 6.67 -1.30 11.96
C VAL A 139 6.39 -0.41 13.17
N ASN A 140 5.24 -0.58 13.81
CA ASN A 140 4.80 0.22 14.97
C ASN A 140 4.94 1.74 14.77
N GLY A 141 4.63 2.22 13.56
CA GLY A 141 4.72 3.64 13.21
C GLY A 141 6.11 4.11 12.77
N VAL A 142 7.16 3.28 12.87
CA VAL A 142 8.50 3.58 12.37
C VAL A 142 8.61 3.14 10.91
N SER A 143 8.88 4.07 9.99
CA SER A 143 9.07 3.75 8.57
C SER A 143 10.34 2.92 8.36
N VAL A 144 10.26 1.93 7.45
CA VAL A 144 11.38 1.08 7.04
C VAL A 144 11.68 1.16 5.54
N GLU A 145 11.02 2.06 4.81
CA GLU A 145 11.11 2.15 3.34
C GLU A 145 12.54 2.41 2.82
N ARG A 146 13.36 3.09 3.62
CA ARG A 146 14.75 3.42 3.29
C ARG A 146 15.73 2.82 4.30
N GLU A 147 15.32 1.84 5.08
CA GLU A 147 16.17 1.24 6.10
C GLU A 147 16.93 0.02 5.60
N SER A 148 17.98 -0.35 6.35
CA SER A 148 18.73 -1.58 6.08
C SER A 148 17.90 -2.81 6.46
N HIS A 149 18.27 -3.95 5.88
CA HIS A 149 17.68 -5.23 6.26
C HIS A 149 17.76 -5.47 7.77
N GLU A 150 18.94 -5.25 8.33
CA GLU A 150 19.22 -5.44 9.76
C GLU A 150 18.33 -4.55 10.63
N LYS A 151 18.14 -3.27 10.25
CA LYS A 151 17.31 -2.35 11.02
C LYS A 151 15.84 -2.77 11.01
N ALA A 152 15.32 -3.19 9.87
CA ALA A 152 13.96 -3.71 9.77
C ALA A 152 13.78 -4.97 10.63
N VAL A 153 14.75 -5.90 10.61
CA VAL A 153 14.75 -7.10 11.44
C VAL A 153 14.82 -6.76 12.94
N GLU A 154 15.65 -5.79 13.32
CA GLU A 154 15.75 -5.29 14.69
C GLU A 154 14.41 -4.74 15.20
N LEU A 155 13.71 -3.94 14.39
CA LEU A 155 12.38 -3.41 14.74
C LEU A 155 11.36 -4.53 14.91
N LEU A 156 11.33 -5.52 14.01
CA LEU A 156 10.43 -6.68 14.11
C LEU A 156 10.74 -7.56 15.32
N LYS A 157 12.03 -7.73 15.65
CA LYS A 157 12.48 -8.52 16.81
C LYS A 157 12.27 -7.81 18.15
N SER A 158 12.45 -6.50 18.21
CA SER A 158 12.28 -5.71 19.43
C SER A 158 10.80 -5.43 19.75
N ALA A 159 9.91 -5.46 18.76
CA ALA A 159 8.47 -5.30 18.99
C ALA A 159 7.92 -6.38 19.94
N GLN A 160 7.00 -5.99 20.82
CA GLN A 160 6.36 -6.86 21.82
C GLN A 160 4.84 -6.75 21.73
N GLY A 161 4.13 -7.78 22.17
CA GLY A 161 2.66 -7.81 22.17
C GLY A 161 2.09 -7.73 20.75
N ARG A 162 1.23 -6.73 20.50
CA ARG A 162 0.63 -6.50 19.18
C ARG A 162 1.54 -5.63 18.31
N VAL A 163 1.87 -6.13 17.12
CA VAL A 163 2.74 -5.46 16.16
C VAL A 163 1.91 -4.95 14.99
N LYS A 164 1.90 -3.63 14.83
CA LYS A 164 1.23 -2.95 13.70
C LYS A 164 2.21 -2.79 12.56
N LEU A 165 1.94 -3.43 11.44
CA LEU A 165 2.70 -3.35 10.21
C LEU A 165 1.91 -2.52 9.20
N VAL A 166 2.58 -1.63 8.48
CA VAL A 166 2.01 -1.00 7.29
C VAL A 166 2.63 -1.68 6.08
N VAL A 167 1.80 -2.27 5.23
CA VAL A 167 2.24 -3.09 4.11
C VAL A 167 1.49 -2.75 2.82
N ARG A 168 2.11 -3.01 1.68
CA ARG A 168 1.50 -2.84 0.35
C ARG A 168 1.81 -4.05 -0.51
N TYR A 169 0.80 -4.64 -1.14
CA TYR A 169 0.99 -5.84 -1.94
C TYR A 169 1.51 -5.50 -3.32
N THR A 170 2.76 -5.88 -3.59
CA THR A 170 3.45 -5.65 -4.87
C THR A 170 4.22 -6.91 -5.30
N PRO A 171 3.53 -8.05 -5.52
CA PRO A 171 4.18 -9.35 -5.77
C PRO A 171 5.03 -9.37 -7.04
N LYS A 172 4.63 -8.62 -8.09
CA LYS A 172 5.40 -8.52 -9.34
C LYS A 172 6.80 -7.94 -9.10
N LEU A 173 6.90 -6.93 -8.23
CA LEU A 173 8.18 -6.33 -7.86
C LEU A 173 9.04 -7.29 -7.05
N LEU A 174 8.45 -8.08 -6.14
CA LEU A 174 9.17 -9.12 -5.44
C LEU A 174 9.75 -10.15 -6.42
N ASP A 175 8.96 -10.64 -7.37
CA ASP A 175 9.42 -11.65 -8.34
C ASP A 175 10.55 -11.08 -9.24
N GLU A 176 10.46 -9.81 -9.65
CA GLU A 176 11.54 -9.12 -10.37
C GLU A 176 12.82 -8.99 -9.54
N MET A 177 12.69 -8.67 -8.25
CA MET A 177 13.80 -8.59 -7.32
C MET A 177 14.48 -9.95 -7.10
N GLU A 178 13.71 -11.02 -6.89
CA GLU A 178 14.23 -12.38 -6.75
C GLU A 178 15.02 -12.80 -8.01
N LYS A 179 14.47 -12.53 -9.20
CA LYS A 179 15.18 -12.79 -10.48
C LYS A 179 16.48 -11.99 -10.60
N ARG A 180 16.51 -10.75 -10.10
CA ARG A 180 17.72 -9.90 -10.09
C ARG A 180 18.78 -10.49 -9.17
N PHE A 181 18.41 -10.89 -7.96
CA PHE A 181 19.34 -11.49 -7.00
C PHE A 181 19.86 -12.84 -7.48
N GLU A 182 19.01 -13.67 -8.10
CA GLU A 182 19.44 -14.94 -8.67
C GLU A 182 20.52 -14.73 -9.74
N ARG A 183 20.27 -13.83 -10.70
CA ARG A 183 21.25 -13.47 -11.74
C ARG A 183 22.58 -13.00 -11.15
N GLN A 184 22.55 -12.21 -10.08
CA GLN A 184 23.77 -11.74 -9.42
C GLN A 184 24.52 -12.88 -8.73
N ARG A 185 23.80 -13.79 -8.05
CA ARG A 185 24.40 -14.97 -7.41
C ARG A 185 25.01 -15.93 -8.43
N SER A 186 24.35 -16.19 -9.56
CA SER A 186 24.89 -17.07 -10.60
C SER A 186 26.19 -16.54 -11.20
N ARG A 187 26.32 -15.21 -11.36
CA ARG A 187 27.57 -14.57 -11.85
C ARG A 187 28.73 -14.73 -10.89
N ILE A 188 28.47 -14.64 -9.59
CA ILE A 188 29.49 -14.84 -8.55
C ILE A 188 29.96 -16.31 -8.53
N HIS A 189 29.03 -17.27 -8.64
CA HIS A 189 29.37 -18.70 -8.68
C HIS A 189 30.11 -19.12 -9.95
N GLN A 190 29.87 -18.46 -11.10
CA GLN A 190 30.61 -18.70 -12.34
C GLN A 190 32.03 -18.10 -12.35
N GLN A 191 32.36 -17.20 -11.41
CA GLN A 191 33.67 -16.54 -11.33
C GLN A 191 34.63 -17.13 -10.28
N SER A 192 34.26 -18.19 -9.55
CA SER A 192 35.18 -18.86 -8.60
C SER A 192 34.90 -20.37 -8.47
N PRO A 193 35.49 -21.23 -9.32
CA PRO A 193 35.41 -22.68 -9.17
C PRO A 193 36.34 -23.26 -8.08
N GLU A 194 37.32 -22.51 -7.56
CA GLU A 194 38.36 -23.04 -6.67
C GLU A 194 38.55 -22.19 -5.41
N ALA A 195 37.97 -22.63 -4.29
CA ALA A 195 38.54 -22.45 -2.95
C ALA A 195 37.71 -23.23 -1.93
N PHE A 196 37.60 -24.56 -2.08
CA PHE A 196 37.28 -25.43 -0.92
C PHE A 196 37.75 -26.87 -1.15
N ILE A 197 39.07 -27.05 -1.26
CA ILE A 197 39.66 -28.33 -0.84
C ILE A 197 39.90 -28.20 0.66
N LYS A 198 39.08 -28.93 1.42
CA LYS A 198 39.21 -29.14 2.86
C LYS A 198 40.55 -29.79 3.21
N PRO A 199 41.14 -29.47 4.36
CA PRO A 199 41.68 -30.49 5.26
C PRO A 199 40.56 -31.14 6.09
#